data_AF-A0A971NJX6-F1
#
_entry.id   AF-A0A971NJX6-F1
#
_cell.length_a   1.000
_cell.length_b   1.000
_cell.length_c   1.000
_cell.angle_alpha   90.00
_cell.angle_beta   90.00
_cell.angle_gamma   90.00
#
_symmetry.space_group_name_H-M   'P 1'
#
loop_
_entity.id
_entity.type
_entity.pdbx_description
1 polymer ?
#
loop_
_entity_poly.entity_id
_entity_poly.type
_entity_poly.pdbx_seq_one_letter_code
_entity_poly.pdbx_strand_id
1 'polypeptide(L)'
;MGAVQYGLKDKVALVTGGSRGIGLEIARELLAQGARVVICGRKQENLDAAVAALSGGDLMAVQAHIAREADVEALFHAIEERHSRLDILINNVGMNLITPAIADTDVSLWQKIMETNLSGTYLCSRAAARIMRRQQQGKIVSVSSVAGRKASPGMGVYGIAKAGVEMLTRVLASELAGFNIQVNAVAPAMVRTDFSRPFWSNEDICREVVRAIPLGRIAEPMEVVHPVLFLASEGAGFITGQTLVVDGGSCAV
;
A
#
# COMPACT_ATOMS: atom_id res chain seq x y z
N MET A 1 -26.86 3.19 -6.85
CA MET A 1 -25.70 3.45 -7.73
C MET A 1 -24.95 2.15 -7.86
N GLY A 2 -24.61 1.72 -9.08
CA GLY A 2 -23.87 0.46 -9.28
C GLY A 2 -22.45 0.55 -8.67
N ALA A 3 -21.90 -0.59 -8.27
CA ALA A 3 -20.50 -0.66 -7.83
C ALA A 3 -19.57 -0.20 -8.97
N VAL A 4 -18.55 0.61 -8.66
CA VAL A 4 -17.54 1.05 -9.63
C VAL A 4 -16.84 -0.18 -10.20
N GLN A 5 -16.68 -0.28 -11.51
CA GLN A 5 -16.01 -1.42 -12.17
C GLN A 5 -14.63 -1.00 -12.68
N TYR A 6 -13.60 -1.77 -12.33
CA TYR A 6 -12.21 -1.51 -12.71
C TYR A 6 -11.64 -2.50 -13.73
N GLY A 7 -12.42 -3.50 -14.14
CA GLY A 7 -11.97 -4.49 -15.13
C GLY A 7 -10.85 -5.41 -14.61
N LEU A 8 -10.92 -5.81 -13.34
CA LEU A 8 -9.87 -6.59 -12.66
C LEU A 8 -10.14 -8.10 -12.63
N LYS A 9 -11.16 -8.55 -13.35
CA LYS A 9 -11.53 -9.97 -13.44
C LYS A 9 -10.34 -10.80 -13.90
N ASP A 10 -10.13 -11.94 -13.24
CA ASP A 10 -9.06 -12.91 -13.52
C ASP A 10 -7.61 -12.42 -13.35
N LYS A 11 -7.40 -11.15 -12.97
CA LYS A 11 -6.07 -10.63 -12.63
C LYS A 11 -5.58 -11.25 -11.33
N VAL A 12 -4.30 -11.59 -11.26
CA VAL A 12 -3.66 -12.08 -10.03
C VAL A 12 -3.07 -10.89 -9.28
N ALA A 13 -3.59 -10.63 -8.07
CA ALA A 13 -3.24 -9.44 -7.29
C ALA A 13 -2.69 -9.81 -5.91
N LEU A 14 -1.48 -9.35 -5.59
CA LEU A 14 -0.90 -9.43 -4.25
C LEU A 14 -1.16 -8.13 -3.49
N VAL A 15 -1.75 -8.22 -2.29
CA VAL A 15 -1.90 -7.11 -1.34
C VAL A 15 -1.06 -7.36 -0.10
N THR A 16 0.01 -6.59 0.06
CA THR A 16 0.83 -6.68 1.28
C THR A 16 0.11 -6.04 2.46
N GLY A 17 0.12 -6.69 3.63
CA GLY A 17 -0.63 -6.21 4.79
C GLY A 17 -2.14 -6.30 4.59
N GLY A 18 -2.61 -7.26 3.78
CA GLY A 18 -4.01 -7.46 3.43
C GLY A 18 -4.90 -8.02 4.55
N SER A 19 -4.41 -8.15 5.77
CA SER A 19 -5.17 -8.75 6.88
C SER A 19 -6.01 -7.76 7.70
N ARG A 20 -5.83 -6.44 7.52
CA ARG A 20 -6.59 -5.41 8.24
C ARG A 20 -6.56 -4.05 7.55
N GLY A 21 -7.43 -3.14 7.99
CA GLY A 21 -7.44 -1.75 7.56
C GLY A 21 -7.61 -1.61 6.04
N ILE A 22 -6.88 -0.66 5.44
CA ILE A 22 -6.96 -0.37 4.00
C ILE A 22 -6.64 -1.62 3.16
N GLY A 23 -5.62 -2.40 3.54
CA GLY A 23 -5.24 -3.60 2.81
C GLY A 23 -6.34 -4.66 2.76
N LEU A 24 -7.11 -4.82 3.84
CA LEU A 24 -8.24 -5.75 3.87
C LEU A 24 -9.36 -5.29 2.94
N GLU A 25 -9.68 -3.99 2.93
CA GLU A 25 -10.71 -3.44 2.05
C GLU A 25 -10.28 -3.46 0.56
N ILE A 26 -9.00 -3.26 0.27
CA ILE A 26 -8.46 -3.46 -1.09
C ILE A 26 -8.63 -4.93 -1.51
N ALA A 27 -8.29 -5.88 -0.65
CA ALA A 27 -8.45 -7.31 -0.94
C ALA A 27 -9.93 -7.69 -1.16
N ARG A 28 -10.83 -7.15 -0.33
CA ARG A 28 -12.28 -7.34 -0.46
C ARG A 28 -12.80 -6.86 -1.81
N GLU A 29 -12.43 -5.64 -2.20
CA GLU A 29 -12.90 -5.05 -3.45
C GLU A 29 -12.28 -5.76 -4.67
N LEU A 30 -11.01 -6.17 -4.60
CA LEU A 30 -10.40 -7.01 -5.64
C LEU A 30 -11.16 -8.33 -5.86
N LEU A 31 -11.53 -9.02 -4.78
CA LEU A 31 -12.35 -10.25 -4.86
C LEU A 31 -13.73 -9.95 -5.45
N ALA A 32 -14.36 -8.84 -5.07
CA ALA A 32 -15.64 -8.41 -5.61
C ALA A 32 -15.59 -8.10 -7.12
N GLN A 33 -14.43 -7.68 -7.63
CA GLN A 33 -14.16 -7.47 -9.06
C GLN A 33 -13.78 -8.76 -9.81
N GLY A 34 -13.75 -9.91 -9.12
CA GLY A 34 -13.41 -11.21 -9.69
C GLY A 34 -11.91 -11.43 -9.90
N ALA A 35 -11.05 -10.69 -9.20
CA ALA A 35 -9.62 -10.95 -9.19
C ALA A 35 -9.27 -12.20 -8.35
N ARG A 36 -8.11 -12.77 -8.62
CA ARG A 36 -7.49 -13.81 -7.78
C ARG A 36 -6.55 -13.10 -6.82
N VAL A 37 -6.84 -13.17 -5.53
CA VAL A 37 -6.21 -12.31 -4.53
C VAL A 37 -5.28 -13.12 -3.65
N VAL A 38 -4.08 -12.59 -3.46
CA VAL A 38 -3.11 -13.07 -2.50
C VAL A 38 -2.94 -11.99 -1.44
N ILE A 39 -3.11 -12.32 -0.17
CA ILE A 39 -2.80 -11.44 0.95
C ILE A 39 -1.61 -11.97 1.72
N CYS A 40 -0.77 -11.06 2.25
CA CYS A 40 0.29 -11.46 3.17
C CYS A 40 0.31 -10.61 4.44
N GLY A 41 0.84 -11.20 5.51
CA GLY A 41 0.95 -10.57 6.81
C GLY A 41 1.84 -11.36 7.76
N ARG A 42 2.28 -10.73 8.85
CA ARG A 42 3.26 -11.32 9.77
C ARG A 42 2.68 -12.36 10.73
N LYS A 43 1.41 -12.18 11.12
CA LYS A 43 0.74 -13.01 12.12
C LYS A 43 -0.30 -13.88 11.43
N GLN A 44 -0.18 -15.20 11.61
CA GLN A 44 -1.10 -16.17 11.03
C GLN A 44 -2.53 -15.94 11.51
N GLU A 45 -2.73 -15.71 12.81
CA GLU A 45 -4.04 -15.42 13.41
C GLU A 45 -4.80 -14.28 12.70
N ASN A 46 -4.11 -13.20 12.33
CA ASN A 46 -4.72 -12.08 11.61
C ASN A 46 -5.07 -12.47 10.16
N LEU A 47 -4.28 -13.33 9.53
CA LEU A 47 -4.57 -13.83 8.18
C LEU A 47 -5.78 -14.76 8.21
N ASP A 48 -5.88 -15.63 9.21
CA ASP A 48 -7.02 -16.53 9.37
C ASP A 48 -8.33 -15.75 9.55
N ALA A 49 -8.30 -14.71 10.40
CA ALA A 49 -9.43 -13.81 10.57
C ALA A 49 -9.79 -13.07 9.27
N ALA A 50 -8.80 -12.63 8.50
CA ALA A 50 -9.02 -11.98 7.20
C ALA A 50 -9.63 -12.95 6.18
N VAL A 51 -9.15 -14.19 6.10
CA VAL A 51 -9.71 -15.23 5.22
C VAL A 51 -11.18 -15.49 5.57
N ALA A 52 -11.51 -15.58 6.86
CA ALA A 52 -12.89 -15.71 7.30
C ALA A 52 -13.75 -14.50 6.91
N ALA A 53 -13.23 -13.28 7.03
CA ALA A 53 -13.95 -12.03 6.72
C ALA A 53 -14.09 -11.74 5.22
N LEU A 54 -13.21 -12.28 4.38
CA LEU A 54 -13.19 -12.10 2.93
C LEU A 54 -13.93 -13.22 2.18
N SER A 55 -14.62 -14.12 2.89
CA SER A 55 -15.26 -15.34 2.37
C SER A 55 -15.80 -15.19 0.93
N GLY A 56 -15.31 -16.03 0.02
CA GLY A 56 -15.69 -16.02 -1.41
C GLY A 56 -14.53 -15.64 -2.34
N GLY A 57 -14.66 -16.01 -3.62
CA GLY A 57 -13.63 -15.78 -4.63
C GLY A 57 -12.38 -16.65 -4.50
N ASP A 58 -11.35 -16.34 -5.29
CA ASP A 58 -10.06 -17.03 -5.26
C ASP A 58 -9.10 -16.25 -4.36
N LEU A 59 -8.98 -16.69 -3.10
CA LEU A 59 -8.14 -16.08 -2.08
C LEU A 59 -7.01 -17.04 -1.65
N MET A 60 -5.80 -16.51 -1.52
CA MET A 60 -4.66 -17.14 -0.87
C MET A 60 -4.13 -16.23 0.23
N ALA A 61 -3.86 -16.78 1.41
CA ALA A 61 -3.17 -16.06 2.49
C ALA A 61 -1.82 -16.70 2.77
N VAL A 62 -0.76 -15.89 2.83
CA VAL A 62 0.61 -16.36 3.06
C VAL A 62 1.23 -15.56 4.20
N GLN A 63 1.74 -16.25 5.22
CA GLN A 63 2.51 -15.62 6.28
C GLN A 63 3.85 -15.16 5.72
N ALA A 64 4.12 -13.86 5.80
CA ALA A 64 5.38 -13.28 5.36
C ALA A 64 5.70 -11.97 6.10
N HIS A 65 6.95 -11.81 6.53
CA HIS A 65 7.49 -10.53 6.95
C HIS A 65 8.16 -9.83 5.77
N ILE A 66 7.51 -8.85 5.17
CA ILE A 66 8.01 -8.22 3.93
C ILE A 66 9.40 -7.54 4.05
N ALA A 67 9.84 -7.18 5.27
CA ALA A 67 11.20 -6.68 5.49
C ALA A 67 12.29 -7.78 5.53
N ARG A 68 11.92 -9.05 5.38
CA ARG A 68 12.85 -10.19 5.32
C ARG A 68 12.86 -10.74 3.90
N GLU A 69 14.04 -10.76 3.28
CA GLU A 69 14.20 -11.18 1.89
C GLU A 69 13.72 -12.62 1.67
N ALA A 70 14.10 -13.56 2.53
CA ALA A 70 13.67 -14.96 2.44
C ALA A 70 12.15 -15.15 2.50
N ASP A 71 11.45 -14.42 3.40
CA ASP A 71 9.99 -14.45 3.48
C ASP A 71 9.34 -13.90 2.20
N VAL A 72 9.92 -12.85 1.61
CA VAL A 72 9.45 -12.30 0.33
C VAL A 72 9.69 -13.30 -0.81
N GLU A 73 10.84 -13.95 -0.86
CA GLU A 73 11.13 -14.97 -1.87
C GLU A 73 10.15 -16.14 -1.78
N ALA A 74 9.89 -16.66 -0.57
CA ALA A 74 8.91 -17.72 -0.35
C ALA A 74 7.48 -17.29 -0.73
N LEU A 75 7.09 -16.06 -0.40
CA LEU A 75 5.79 -15.50 -0.79
C LEU A 75 5.62 -15.48 -2.31
N PHE A 76 6.61 -14.97 -3.04
CA PHE A 76 6.52 -14.86 -4.50
C PHE A 76 6.64 -16.23 -5.19
N HIS A 77 7.40 -17.17 -4.63
CA HIS A 77 7.42 -18.55 -5.09
C HIS A 77 6.03 -19.19 -5.01
N ALA A 78 5.34 -19.07 -3.87
CA ALA A 78 3.98 -19.60 -3.72
C ALA A 78 2.98 -19.00 -4.73
N ILE A 79 3.15 -17.72 -5.10
CA ILE A 79 2.34 -17.06 -6.13
C ILE A 79 2.62 -17.67 -7.51
N GLU A 80 3.89 -17.86 -7.87
CA GLU A 80 4.27 -18.47 -9.14
C GLU A 80 3.81 -19.94 -9.22
N GLU A 81 3.89 -20.70 -8.12
CA GLU A 81 3.39 -22.08 -8.06
C GLU A 81 1.87 -22.16 -8.27
N ARG A 82 1.10 -21.31 -7.59
CA ARG A 82 -0.37 -21.37 -7.65
C ARG A 82 -0.94 -20.76 -8.93
N HIS A 83 -0.36 -19.68 -9.42
CA HIS A 83 -0.96 -18.85 -10.46
C HIS A 83 -0.09 -18.68 -11.70
N SER A 84 1.22 -18.99 -11.63
CA SER A 84 2.21 -18.84 -12.70
C SER A 84 2.36 -17.41 -13.25
N ARG A 85 1.76 -16.42 -12.57
CA ARG A 85 1.75 -15.02 -12.97
C ARG A 85 1.47 -14.11 -11.78
N LEU A 86 1.82 -12.83 -11.93
CA LEU A 86 1.39 -11.75 -11.05
C LEU A 86 1.08 -10.51 -11.90
N ASP A 87 -0.16 -10.02 -11.84
CA ASP A 87 -0.60 -8.86 -12.63
C ASP A 87 -0.55 -7.57 -11.82
N ILE A 88 -0.82 -7.63 -10.52
CA ILE A 88 -0.97 -6.46 -9.65
C ILE A 88 -0.21 -6.69 -8.35
N LEU A 89 0.66 -5.75 -7.98
CA LEU A 89 1.23 -5.65 -6.63
C LEU A 89 0.70 -4.39 -5.95
N ILE A 90 0.08 -4.55 -4.79
CA ILE A 90 -0.30 -3.46 -3.90
C ILE A 90 0.61 -3.49 -2.66
N ASN A 91 1.55 -2.54 -2.59
CA ASN A 91 2.38 -2.34 -1.40
C ASN A 91 1.62 -1.49 -0.39
N ASN A 92 0.89 -2.12 0.53
CA ASN A 92 0.10 -1.41 1.54
C ASN A 92 0.72 -1.44 2.95
N VAL A 93 1.64 -2.35 3.25
CA VAL A 93 2.28 -2.41 4.57
C VAL A 93 2.91 -1.06 4.93
N GLY A 94 2.63 -0.62 6.16
CA GLY A 94 3.31 0.50 6.77
C GLY A 94 3.27 0.39 8.29
N MET A 95 4.23 1.03 8.92
CA MET A 95 4.19 1.27 10.36
C MET A 95 4.61 2.70 10.68
N ASN A 96 3.91 3.34 11.60
CA ASN A 96 4.27 4.65 12.11
C ASN A 96 4.46 4.53 13.62
N LEU A 97 5.62 4.94 14.08
CA LEU A 97 5.93 5.13 15.50
C LEU A 97 6.28 6.60 15.66
N ILE A 98 5.74 7.25 16.70
CA ILE A 98 6.10 8.63 17.00
C ILE A 98 7.61 8.68 17.23
N THR A 99 8.31 9.53 16.46
CA THR A 99 9.76 9.73 16.61
C THR A 99 10.05 11.08 17.26
N PRO A 100 11.09 11.20 18.09
CA PRO A 100 11.59 12.50 18.54
C PRO A 100 12.17 13.30 17.36
N ALA A 101 12.82 14.43 17.65
CA ALA A 101 13.59 15.15 16.65
C ALA A 101 14.67 14.23 16.04
N ILE A 102 15.06 14.48 14.79
CA ILE A 102 16.04 13.63 14.08
C ILE A 102 17.37 13.57 14.83
N ALA A 103 17.79 14.66 15.48
CA ALA A 103 19.00 14.71 16.29
C ALA A 103 18.98 13.74 17.48
N ASP A 104 17.79 13.41 17.98
CA ASP A 104 17.58 12.58 19.19
C ASP A 104 16.97 11.21 18.84
N THR A 105 16.84 10.87 17.56
CA THR A 105 16.21 9.63 17.14
C THR A 105 17.20 8.47 17.21
N ASP A 106 16.86 7.43 18.00
CA ASP A 106 17.64 6.21 18.09
C ASP A 106 17.81 5.53 16.71
N VAL A 107 19.03 5.06 16.44
CA VAL A 107 19.35 4.35 15.18
C VAL A 107 18.49 3.10 14.99
N SER A 108 18.16 2.39 16.07
CA SER A 108 17.30 1.19 16.01
C SER A 108 15.85 1.53 15.62
N LEU A 109 15.34 2.67 16.09
CA LEU A 109 14.02 3.18 15.72
C LEU A 109 14.01 3.61 14.25
N TRP A 110 15.06 4.31 13.81
CA TRP A 110 15.28 4.62 12.40
C TRP A 110 15.24 3.37 11.52
N GLN A 111 16.09 2.39 11.83
CA GLN A 111 16.22 1.14 11.08
C GLN A 111 14.88 0.42 10.98
N LYS A 112 14.17 0.25 12.10
CA LYS A 112 12.87 -0.44 12.13
C LYS A 112 11.81 0.20 11.22
N ILE A 113 11.73 1.53 11.22
CA ILE A 113 10.77 2.27 10.39
C ILE A 113 11.16 2.16 8.91
N MET A 114 12.45 2.32 8.59
CA MET A 114 12.96 2.22 7.23
C MET A 114 12.82 0.80 6.66
N GLU A 115 13.17 -0.22 7.43
CA GLU A 115 13.04 -1.63 7.06
C GLU A 115 11.60 -1.99 6.68
N THR A 116 10.64 -1.57 7.51
CA THR A 116 9.24 -1.92 7.30
C THR A 116 8.60 -1.13 6.16
N ASN A 117 8.82 0.19 6.10
CA ASN A 117 8.10 1.05 5.16
C ASN A 117 8.77 1.15 3.80
N LEU A 118 10.11 1.19 3.75
CA LEU A 118 10.87 1.38 2.51
C LEU A 118 11.49 0.07 2.01
N SER A 119 12.31 -0.59 2.83
CA SER A 119 13.03 -1.80 2.40
C SER A 119 12.05 -2.93 2.04
N GLY A 120 10.99 -3.13 2.83
CA GLY A 120 9.96 -4.12 2.51
C GLY A 120 9.22 -3.82 1.20
N THR A 121 8.88 -2.54 0.96
CA THR A 121 8.29 -2.09 -0.31
C THR A 121 9.23 -2.36 -1.48
N TYR A 122 10.52 -2.09 -1.31
CA TYR A 122 11.56 -2.39 -2.30
C TYR A 122 11.65 -3.89 -2.59
N LEU A 123 11.73 -4.74 -1.57
CA LEU A 123 11.86 -6.19 -1.73
C LEU A 123 10.68 -6.78 -2.51
N CYS A 124 9.45 -6.44 -2.12
CA CYS A 124 8.25 -6.89 -2.82
C CYS A 124 8.20 -6.36 -4.26
N SER A 125 8.52 -5.07 -4.48
CA SER A 125 8.51 -4.49 -5.83
C SER A 125 9.56 -5.12 -6.73
N ARG A 126 10.76 -5.40 -6.21
CA ARG A 126 11.83 -6.10 -6.93
C ARG A 126 11.41 -7.50 -7.36
N ALA A 127 10.76 -8.25 -6.48
CA ALA A 127 10.27 -9.59 -6.78
C ALA A 127 9.14 -9.55 -7.82
N ALA A 128 8.16 -8.66 -7.67
CA ALA A 128 7.08 -8.48 -8.64
C ALA A 128 7.61 -8.06 -10.02
N ALA A 129 8.55 -7.11 -10.07
CA ALA A 129 9.14 -6.64 -11.32
C ALA A 129 9.83 -7.77 -12.09
N ARG A 130 10.48 -8.73 -11.42
CA ARG A 130 11.10 -9.89 -12.09
C ARG A 130 10.06 -10.75 -12.82
N ILE A 131 8.91 -11.00 -12.20
CA ILE A 131 7.79 -11.75 -12.80
C ILE A 131 7.17 -10.94 -13.95
N MET A 132 6.79 -9.69 -13.67
CA MET A 132 6.10 -8.81 -14.62
C MET A 132 6.94 -8.52 -15.87
N ARG A 133 8.27 -8.42 -15.75
CA ARG A 133 9.17 -8.27 -16.91
C ARG A 133 9.14 -9.48 -17.84
N ARG A 134 9.04 -10.70 -17.32
CA ARG A 134 8.86 -11.90 -18.15
C ARG A 134 7.51 -11.89 -18.86
N GLN A 135 6.48 -11.34 -18.22
CA GLN A 135 5.13 -11.23 -18.76
C GLN A 135 4.93 -10.08 -19.76
N GLN A 136 5.82 -9.07 -19.77
CA GLN A 136 5.65 -7.82 -20.52
C GLN A 136 4.35 -7.07 -20.14
N GLN A 137 3.94 -7.18 -18.88
CA GLN A 137 2.80 -6.44 -18.34
C GLN A 137 2.80 -6.47 -16.81
N GLY A 138 2.30 -5.41 -16.18
CA GLY A 138 2.01 -5.41 -14.75
C GLY A 138 1.64 -4.04 -14.18
N LYS A 139 1.12 -4.04 -12.96
CA LYS A 139 0.77 -2.83 -12.20
C LYS A 139 1.37 -2.93 -10.80
N ILE A 140 2.08 -1.89 -10.37
CA ILE A 140 2.56 -1.75 -8.99
C ILE A 140 1.97 -0.48 -8.41
N VAL A 141 1.24 -0.59 -7.29
CA VAL A 141 0.68 0.56 -6.58
C VAL A 141 1.13 0.53 -5.13
N SER A 142 1.82 1.57 -4.68
CA SER A 142 2.27 1.69 -3.30
C SER A 142 1.41 2.66 -2.50
N VAL A 143 1.03 2.32 -1.28
CA VAL A 143 0.39 3.24 -0.33
C VAL A 143 1.49 4.03 0.39
N SER A 144 1.69 5.27 -0.05
CA SER A 144 2.58 6.26 0.55
C SER A 144 1.88 7.00 1.71
N SER A 145 2.15 8.29 1.89
CA SER A 145 1.48 9.20 2.83
C SER A 145 1.82 10.64 2.46
N VAL A 146 0.92 11.58 2.78
CA VAL A 146 1.23 13.02 2.77
C VAL A 146 2.44 13.39 3.64
N ALA A 147 2.77 12.57 4.64
CA ALA A 147 3.98 12.74 5.46
C ALA A 147 5.28 12.64 4.63
N GLY A 148 5.24 12.00 3.46
CA GLY A 148 6.37 11.97 2.51
C GLY A 148 6.59 13.28 1.76
N ARG A 149 5.64 14.22 1.85
CA ARG A 149 5.66 15.50 1.12
C ARG A 149 5.74 16.71 2.05
N LYS A 150 5.20 16.58 3.27
CA LYS A 150 5.19 17.63 4.29
C LYS A 150 5.73 17.08 5.59
N ALA A 151 6.81 17.67 6.08
CA ALA A 151 7.36 17.35 7.38
C ALA A 151 6.33 17.69 8.47
N SER A 152 6.18 16.80 9.45
CA SER A 152 5.30 16.99 10.60
C SER A 152 6.02 16.53 11.87
N PRO A 153 5.88 17.26 12.99
CA PRO A 153 6.41 16.82 14.28
C PRO A 153 5.96 15.39 14.61
N GLY A 154 6.88 14.58 15.14
CA GLY A 154 6.58 13.19 15.49
C GLY A 154 6.59 12.19 14.33
N MET A 155 6.71 12.63 13.07
CA MET A 155 6.65 11.77 11.88
C MET A 155 7.89 11.86 10.99
N GLY A 156 9.03 12.33 11.51
CA GLY A 156 10.23 12.59 10.72
C GLY A 156 10.73 11.38 9.94
N VAL A 157 11.05 10.29 10.63
CA VAL A 157 11.55 9.06 9.97
C VAL A 157 10.49 8.41 9.09
N TYR A 158 9.23 8.38 9.54
CA TYR A 158 8.13 7.85 8.72
C TYR A 158 7.96 8.64 7.42
N GLY A 159 8.01 9.98 7.50
CA GLY A 159 7.98 10.87 6.34
C GLY A 159 9.14 10.61 5.39
N ILE A 160 10.37 10.48 5.90
CA ILE A 160 11.54 10.12 5.07
C ILE A 160 11.33 8.77 4.37
N ALA A 161 10.85 7.75 5.07
CA ALA A 161 10.56 6.45 4.47
C ALA A 161 9.50 6.55 3.36
N LYS A 162 8.44 7.33 3.57
CA LYS A 162 7.37 7.53 2.58
C LYS A 162 7.80 8.39 1.39
N ALA A 163 8.67 9.39 1.60
CA ALA A 163 9.34 10.09 0.51
C ALA A 163 10.22 9.14 -0.31
N GLY A 164 10.92 8.22 0.36
CA GLY A 164 11.68 7.14 -0.28
C GLY A 164 10.80 6.21 -1.12
N VAL A 165 9.59 5.88 -0.65
CA VAL A 165 8.61 5.09 -1.42
C VAL A 165 8.17 5.84 -2.68
N GLU A 166 7.89 7.14 -2.59
CA GLU A 166 7.57 7.93 -3.78
C GLU A 166 8.74 8.00 -4.76
N MET A 167 9.98 8.11 -4.27
CA MET A 167 11.14 8.09 -5.13
C MET A 167 11.32 6.73 -5.81
N LEU A 168 11.19 5.64 -5.04
CA LEU A 168 11.21 4.27 -5.56
C LEU A 168 10.15 4.07 -6.65
N THR A 169 8.94 4.62 -6.48
CA THR A 169 7.89 4.59 -7.50
C THR A 169 8.37 5.21 -8.82
N ARG A 170 9.04 6.37 -8.80
CA ARG A 170 9.53 7.03 -10.02
C ARG A 170 10.68 6.26 -10.68
N VAL A 171 11.59 5.71 -9.87
CA VAL A 171 12.70 4.88 -10.36
C VAL A 171 12.16 3.65 -11.09
N LEU A 172 11.29 2.87 -10.42
CA LEU A 172 10.70 1.67 -11.01
C LEU A 172 9.84 1.99 -12.24
N ALA A 173 9.10 3.10 -12.22
CA ALA A 173 8.34 3.53 -13.38
C ALA A 173 9.24 3.76 -14.60
N SER A 174 10.38 4.43 -14.42
CA SER A 174 11.35 4.69 -15.49
C SER A 174 11.99 3.40 -15.99
N GLU A 175 12.38 2.49 -15.09
CA GLU A 175 13.08 1.24 -15.44
C GLU A 175 12.15 0.20 -16.09
N LEU A 176 10.86 0.20 -15.72
CA LEU A 176 9.92 -0.85 -16.10
C LEU A 176 8.97 -0.44 -17.24
N ALA A 177 8.96 0.83 -17.66
CA ALA A 177 8.09 1.34 -18.72
C ALA A 177 8.22 0.55 -20.04
N GLY A 178 9.45 0.20 -20.44
CA GLY A 178 9.70 -0.57 -21.67
C GLY A 178 9.14 -1.99 -21.66
N PHE A 179 8.71 -2.49 -20.49
CA PHE A 179 8.09 -3.80 -20.30
C PHE A 179 6.56 -3.70 -20.13
N ASN A 180 5.96 -2.54 -20.44
CA ASN A 180 4.54 -2.25 -20.22
C ASN A 180 4.08 -2.47 -18.75
N ILE A 181 4.91 -2.00 -17.81
CA ILE A 181 4.61 -2.05 -16.37
C ILE A 181 4.43 -0.63 -15.86
N GLN A 182 3.26 -0.35 -15.28
CA GLN A 182 3.00 0.95 -14.67
C GLN A 182 3.20 0.88 -13.15
N VAL A 183 3.94 1.85 -12.61
CA VAL A 183 4.29 1.90 -11.20
C VAL A 183 3.86 3.25 -10.64
N ASN A 184 2.93 3.26 -9.70
CA ASN A 184 2.36 4.47 -9.11
C ASN A 184 2.27 4.36 -7.59
N ALA A 185 1.89 5.45 -6.94
CA ALA A 185 1.61 5.49 -5.51
C ALA A 185 0.32 6.27 -5.21
N VAL A 186 -0.28 5.99 -4.05
CA VAL A 186 -1.36 6.77 -3.45
C VAL A 186 -0.86 7.33 -2.13
N ALA A 187 -0.96 8.64 -1.91
CA ALA A 187 -0.52 9.31 -0.69
C ALA A 187 -1.73 9.83 0.09
N PRO A 188 -2.31 9.03 1.00
CA PRO A 188 -3.43 9.48 1.81
C PRO A 188 -2.99 10.43 2.94
N ALA A 189 -3.91 11.30 3.35
CA ALA A 189 -3.86 11.96 4.66
C ALA A 189 -4.35 11.00 5.76
N MET A 190 -4.93 11.54 6.84
CA MET A 190 -5.48 10.72 7.92
C MET A 190 -6.69 9.92 7.41
N VAL A 191 -6.65 8.60 7.57
CA VAL A 191 -7.73 7.67 7.20
C VAL A 191 -8.24 7.01 8.47
N ARG A 192 -9.56 6.85 8.66
CA ARG A 192 -10.15 6.21 9.83
C ARG A 192 -9.90 4.69 9.83
N THR A 193 -8.82 4.25 10.48
CA THR A 193 -8.42 2.85 10.59
C THR A 193 -7.88 2.55 11.99
N ASP A 194 -7.73 1.28 12.35
CA ASP A 194 -7.05 0.90 13.60
C ASP A 194 -5.60 1.42 13.68
N PHE A 195 -4.94 1.56 12.54
CA PHE A 195 -3.57 2.08 12.46
C PHE A 195 -3.48 3.53 12.93
N SER A 196 -4.46 4.36 12.58
CA SER A 196 -4.53 5.77 12.94
C SER A 196 -5.38 6.06 14.18
N ARG A 197 -5.94 5.02 14.81
CA ARG A 197 -6.83 5.12 15.96
C ARG A 197 -6.33 6.04 17.08
N PRO A 198 -5.05 5.99 17.48
CA PRO A 198 -4.54 6.89 18.51
C PRO A 198 -4.75 8.38 18.21
N PHE A 199 -4.83 8.77 16.93
CA PHE A 199 -5.04 10.16 16.51
C PHE A 199 -6.51 10.54 16.44
N TRP A 200 -7.36 9.71 15.82
CA TRP A 200 -8.77 10.08 15.61
C TRP A 200 -9.69 9.74 16.78
N SER A 201 -9.26 8.87 17.71
CA SER A 201 -10.04 8.58 18.93
C SER A 201 -9.83 9.61 20.05
N ASN A 202 -8.82 10.47 19.93
CA ASN A 202 -8.64 11.63 20.80
C ASN A 202 -9.26 12.84 20.10
N GLU A 203 -10.32 13.40 20.69
CA GLU A 203 -11.09 14.47 20.07
C GLU A 203 -10.26 15.73 19.77
N ASP A 204 -9.32 16.09 20.64
CA ASP A 204 -8.51 17.29 20.47
C ASP A 204 -7.49 17.11 19.34
N ILE A 205 -6.80 15.96 19.32
CA ILE A 205 -5.87 15.63 18.23
C ILE A 205 -6.63 15.53 16.91
N CYS A 206 -7.79 14.88 16.90
CA CYS A 206 -8.64 14.74 15.72
C CYS A 206 -9.08 16.12 15.19
N ARG A 207 -9.48 17.03 16.08
CA ARG A 207 -9.88 18.40 15.73
C ARG A 207 -8.73 19.17 15.07
N GLU A 208 -7.51 19.08 15.60
CA GLU A 208 -6.34 19.73 14.99
C GLU A 208 -6.00 19.14 13.61
N VAL A 209 -6.06 17.82 13.46
CA VAL A 209 -5.86 17.16 12.16
C VAL A 209 -6.92 17.63 11.16
N VAL A 210 -8.18 17.65 11.55
CA VAL A 210 -9.31 18.06 10.68
C VAL A 210 -9.21 19.52 10.26
N ARG A 211 -8.73 20.42 11.13
CA ARG A 211 -8.51 21.83 10.79
C ARG A 211 -7.54 22.02 9.63
N ALA A 212 -6.57 21.12 9.47
CA ALA A 212 -5.61 21.14 8.37
C ALA A 212 -6.14 20.49 7.07
N ILE A 213 -7.39 20.01 7.05
CA ILE A 213 -8.01 19.36 5.90
C ILE A 213 -9.18 20.23 5.41
N PRO A 214 -9.08 20.87 4.23
CA PRO A 214 -10.15 21.70 3.66
C PRO A 214 -11.53 21.04 3.56
N LEU A 215 -11.60 19.72 3.30
CA LEU A 215 -12.86 18.98 3.32
C LEU A 215 -13.48 18.80 4.73
N GLY A 216 -12.80 19.26 5.79
CA GLY A 216 -13.36 19.31 7.14
C GLY A 216 -13.56 17.94 7.80
N ARG A 217 -12.91 16.88 7.31
CA ARG A 217 -12.99 15.52 7.85
C ARG A 217 -11.78 14.67 7.48
N ILE A 218 -11.57 13.60 8.23
CA ILE A 218 -10.65 12.53 7.83
C ILE A 218 -11.28 11.62 6.76
N ALA A 219 -10.45 10.91 6.01
CA ALA A 219 -10.90 9.98 4.98
C ALA A 219 -11.43 8.67 5.58
N GLU A 220 -12.41 8.06 4.92
CA GLU A 220 -12.80 6.68 5.15
C GLU A 220 -11.96 5.73 4.28
N PRO A 221 -11.76 4.45 4.66
CA PRO A 221 -10.90 3.52 3.93
C PRO A 221 -11.18 3.43 2.43
N MET A 222 -12.46 3.41 2.03
CA MET A 222 -12.87 3.32 0.62
C MET A 222 -12.39 4.50 -0.23
N GLU A 223 -12.20 5.67 0.37
CA GLU A 223 -11.66 6.84 -0.33
C GLU A 223 -10.19 6.67 -0.72
N VAL A 224 -9.49 5.70 -0.13
CA VAL A 224 -8.14 5.28 -0.56
C VAL A 224 -8.19 4.05 -1.47
N VAL A 225 -9.11 3.11 -1.22
CA VAL A 225 -9.29 1.89 -2.02
C VAL A 225 -9.57 2.24 -3.49
N HIS A 226 -10.50 3.16 -3.76
CA HIS A 226 -10.88 3.50 -5.13
C HIS A 226 -9.70 4.08 -5.96
N PRO A 227 -8.92 5.06 -5.45
CA PRO A 227 -7.69 5.50 -6.09
C PRO A 227 -6.67 4.37 -6.35
N VAL A 228 -6.50 3.44 -5.40
CA VAL A 228 -5.58 2.31 -5.57
C VAL A 228 -6.03 1.41 -6.72
N LEU A 229 -7.31 1.05 -6.76
CA LEU A 229 -7.85 0.18 -7.81
C LEU A 229 -7.89 0.86 -9.18
N PHE A 230 -8.15 2.16 -9.23
CA PHE A 230 -8.01 2.94 -10.46
C PHE A 230 -6.59 2.84 -11.02
N LEU A 231 -5.56 3.04 -10.19
CA LEU A 231 -4.16 2.92 -10.62
C LEU A 231 -3.75 1.49 -10.98
N ALA A 232 -4.42 0.49 -10.41
CA ALA A 232 -4.26 -0.92 -10.76
C ALA A 232 -5.04 -1.34 -12.02
N SER A 233 -5.94 -0.49 -12.53
CA SER A 233 -6.80 -0.80 -13.68
C SER A 233 -6.14 -0.48 -15.03
N GLU A 234 -6.76 -0.95 -16.11
CA GLU A 234 -6.39 -0.58 -17.47
C GLU A 234 -6.67 0.91 -17.78
N GLY A 235 -7.60 1.54 -17.04
CA GLY A 235 -7.87 2.97 -17.14
C GLY A 235 -6.67 3.87 -16.77
N ALA A 236 -5.70 3.32 -16.03
CA ALA A 236 -4.42 3.98 -15.72
C ALA A 236 -3.28 3.49 -16.62
N GLY A 237 -3.57 2.97 -17.82
CA GLY A 237 -2.56 2.42 -18.74
C GLY A 237 -1.44 3.39 -19.14
N PHE A 238 -1.72 4.69 -19.18
CA PHE A 238 -0.76 5.74 -19.53
C PHE A 238 -0.25 6.55 -18.32
N ILE A 239 -0.57 6.11 -17.10
CA ILE A 239 -0.15 6.77 -15.85
C ILE A 239 0.95 5.93 -15.22
N THR A 240 2.16 6.46 -15.12
CA THR A 240 3.27 5.81 -14.41
C THR A 240 4.19 6.85 -13.76
N GLY A 241 4.85 6.49 -12.67
CA GLY A 241 5.71 7.37 -11.88
C GLY A 241 4.96 8.42 -11.05
N GLN A 242 3.63 8.33 -10.98
CA GLN A 242 2.80 9.33 -10.30
C GLN A 242 2.50 8.94 -8.87
N THR A 243 2.32 9.94 -8.03
CA THR A 243 1.73 9.78 -6.70
C THR A 243 0.44 10.58 -6.64
N LEU A 244 -0.68 9.87 -6.53
CA LEU A 244 -1.99 10.47 -6.37
C LEU A 244 -2.23 10.80 -4.90
N VAL A 245 -2.31 12.09 -4.57
CA VAL A 245 -2.56 12.55 -3.21
C VAL A 245 -4.06 12.46 -2.90
N VAL A 246 -4.41 11.86 -1.76
CA VAL A 246 -5.81 11.63 -1.32
C VAL A 246 -5.95 12.20 0.09
N ASP A 247 -6.10 13.51 0.18
CA ASP A 247 -5.86 14.25 1.42
C ASP A 247 -6.94 15.28 1.79
N GLY A 248 -8.05 15.29 1.05
CA GLY A 248 -9.11 16.29 1.23
C GLY A 248 -8.63 17.73 1.06
N GLY A 249 -7.57 17.96 0.29
CA GLY A 249 -6.98 19.27 0.03
C GLY A 249 -5.89 19.69 1.02
N SER A 250 -5.48 18.83 1.95
CA SER A 250 -4.52 19.21 3.01
C SER A 250 -3.16 19.71 2.49
N CYS A 251 -2.70 19.20 1.35
CA CYS A 251 -1.48 19.66 0.68
C CYS A 251 -1.70 20.85 -0.27
N ALA A 252 -2.95 21.28 -0.50
CA ALA A 252 -3.25 22.46 -1.32
C ALA A 252 -3.13 23.77 -0.53
N VAL A 253 -2.95 23.70 0.79
CA VAL A 253 -2.93 24.84 1.74
C VAL A 253 -1.74 24.81 2.70
#